data_AF-A0AAW2TI98-F1
#
_entry.id   AF-A0AAW2TI98-F1
#
_cell.length_a   1.000
_cell.length_b   1.000
_cell.length_c   1.000
_cell.angle_alpha   90.00
_cell.angle_beta   90.00
_cell.angle_gamma   90.00
#
_symmetry.space_group_name_H-M   'P 1'
#
loop_
_entity.id
_entity.type
_entity.pdbx_description
1 polymer ?
#
loop_
_entity_poly.entity_id
_entity_poly.type
_entity_poly.pdbx_seq_one_letter_code
_entity_poly.pdbx_strand_id
1 'polypeptide(L)'
;MLSLGSQPMSRGNDLSDISRLEAKVERLEAQLSAKDREIATMTRTEAKATAALKSQIDKLQQERDEFQKMVLGNQQVRTQQIHEMKKKEKEYIKLQERLNQVLMEKKKESRSGMEIMNLLQKEGRQRGTWNGKKTDNDFYKKIVDAYEAKNQELVGENADLRALLRSMQVDMREFLNAPNGKQSSPVKTRVDSDVSQSPLGGRTDMFDLPLHMARDQIEESLRTKMTSIKERMVQLQDAQKAAELTSEVSERELELEAQLVEARSIIQEQFILSPDALKCLLTISDLCGMLKVVDKYSKFN
;
A
#
# COMPACT_ATOMS: atom_id res chain seq x y z
N MET A 1 96.64 10.27 -33.06
CA MET A 1 95.92 9.05 -33.48
C MET A 1 94.48 9.16 -33.01
N LEU A 2 93.55 9.16 -33.97
CA LEU A 2 92.14 8.74 -33.87
C LEU A 2 91.28 9.38 -32.77
N SER A 3 90.84 10.62 -33.03
CA SER A 3 89.55 11.10 -32.54
C SER A 3 88.45 10.45 -33.40
N LEU A 4 87.89 9.35 -32.90
CA LEU A 4 86.71 8.71 -33.50
C LEU A 4 85.49 9.63 -33.28
N GLY A 5 85.05 10.27 -34.36
CA GLY A 5 83.72 10.86 -34.47
C GLY A 5 82.65 9.80 -34.74
N SER A 6 81.37 10.22 -34.60
CA SER A 6 80.08 9.51 -34.78
C SER A 6 79.44 9.15 -33.42
N GLN A 7 78.25 9.63 -32.99
CA GLN A 7 77.07 10.19 -33.66
C GLN A 7 76.35 11.23 -32.74
N PRO A 8 75.86 12.38 -33.25
CA PRO A 8 74.89 13.21 -32.55
C PRO A 8 73.42 12.75 -32.76
N MET A 9 73.15 11.80 -33.66
CA MET A 9 71.78 11.38 -33.99
C MET A 9 71.08 10.49 -32.96
N SER A 10 71.81 9.74 -32.12
CA SER A 10 71.16 8.83 -31.16
C SER A 10 70.55 9.57 -29.96
N ARG A 11 71.24 10.60 -29.42
CA ARG A 11 70.75 11.35 -28.25
C ARG A 11 69.43 12.09 -28.49
N GLY A 12 69.20 12.60 -29.69
CA GLY A 12 67.95 13.29 -30.03
C GLY A 12 66.75 12.35 -30.11
N ASN A 13 66.96 11.14 -30.66
CA ASN A 13 65.94 10.09 -30.72
C ASN A 13 65.62 9.54 -29.33
N ASP A 14 66.65 9.30 -28.50
CA ASP A 14 66.49 8.80 -27.14
C ASP A 14 65.67 9.78 -26.27
N LEU A 15 65.91 11.09 -26.38
CA LEU A 15 65.15 12.12 -25.64
C LEU A 15 63.67 12.19 -26.07
N SER A 16 63.41 12.02 -27.37
CA SER A 16 62.03 11.97 -27.90
C SER A 16 61.31 10.71 -27.42
N ASP A 17 61.99 9.57 -27.39
CA ASP A 17 61.43 8.30 -26.92
C ASP A 17 61.15 8.35 -25.40
N ILE A 18 62.03 8.96 -24.62
CA ILE A 18 61.83 9.22 -23.19
C ILE A 18 60.59 10.10 -22.98
N SER A 19 60.49 11.24 -23.69
CA SER A 19 59.34 12.15 -23.57
C SER A 19 58.01 11.46 -23.92
N ARG A 20 58.02 10.60 -24.95
CA ARG A 20 56.83 9.81 -25.34
C ARG A 20 56.46 8.78 -24.28
N LEU A 21 57.44 8.16 -23.64
CA LEU A 21 57.21 7.21 -22.55
C LEU A 21 56.69 7.90 -21.29
N GLU A 22 57.23 9.05 -20.93
CA GLU A 22 56.77 9.87 -19.79
C GLU A 22 55.30 10.28 -19.98
N ALA A 23 54.94 10.81 -21.15
CA ALA A 23 53.54 11.16 -21.45
C ALA A 23 52.60 9.94 -21.40
N LYS A 24 53.10 8.76 -21.77
CA LYS A 24 52.33 7.51 -21.65
C LYS A 24 52.17 7.08 -20.20
N VAL A 25 53.20 7.22 -19.36
CA VAL A 25 53.14 6.92 -17.92
C VAL A 25 52.14 7.85 -17.25
N GLU A 26 52.21 9.15 -17.48
CA GLU A 26 51.28 10.14 -16.90
C GLU A 26 49.82 9.83 -17.29
N ARG A 27 49.59 9.47 -18.56
CA ARG A 27 48.25 9.05 -19.02
C ARG A 27 47.78 7.77 -18.34
N LEU A 28 48.65 6.78 -18.15
CA LEU A 28 48.30 5.54 -17.47
C LEU A 28 48.03 5.77 -15.97
N GLU A 29 48.80 6.62 -15.31
CA GLU A 29 48.58 7.01 -13.91
C GLU A 29 47.24 7.74 -13.74
N ALA A 30 46.89 8.64 -14.65
CA ALA A 30 45.59 9.30 -14.65
C ALA A 30 44.42 8.31 -14.85
N GLN A 31 44.58 7.34 -15.75
CA GLN A 31 43.60 6.27 -15.95
C GLN A 31 43.46 5.36 -14.72
N LEU A 32 44.58 5.03 -14.06
CA LEU A 32 44.58 4.22 -12.85
C LEU A 32 43.87 4.95 -11.71
N SER A 33 44.16 6.24 -11.51
CA SER A 33 43.45 7.07 -10.53
C SER A 33 41.95 7.19 -10.83
N ALA A 34 41.57 7.30 -12.10
CA ALA A 34 40.16 7.32 -12.50
C ALA A 34 39.46 5.99 -12.19
N LYS A 35 40.12 4.86 -12.49
CA LYS A 35 39.60 3.52 -12.19
C LYS A 35 39.48 3.26 -10.69
N ASP A 36 40.43 3.73 -9.87
CA ASP A 36 40.33 3.63 -8.41
C ASP A 36 39.10 4.38 -7.86
N ARG A 37 38.80 5.56 -8.41
CA ARG A 37 37.60 6.34 -8.03
C ARG A 37 36.31 5.63 -8.45
N GLU A 38 36.31 5.02 -9.64
CA GLU A 38 35.18 4.24 -10.15
C GLU A 38 34.91 3.02 -9.26
N ILE A 39 35.96 2.26 -8.91
CA ILE A 39 35.89 1.12 -7.97
C ILE A 39 35.32 1.58 -6.62
N ALA A 40 35.85 2.66 -6.05
CA ALA A 40 35.36 3.17 -4.76
C ALA A 40 33.88 3.57 -4.81
N THR A 41 33.41 4.09 -5.94
CA THR A 41 32.00 4.43 -6.15
C THR A 41 31.15 3.17 -6.27
N MET A 42 31.57 2.21 -7.10
CA MET A 42 30.88 0.92 -7.26
C MET A 42 30.75 0.18 -5.92
N THR A 43 31.83 0.09 -5.13
CA THR A 43 31.80 -0.57 -3.82
C THR A 43 30.81 0.10 -2.85
N ARG A 44 30.73 1.44 -2.85
CA ARG A 44 29.72 2.15 -2.02
C ARG A 44 28.30 1.86 -2.48
N THR A 45 28.06 1.84 -3.80
CA THR A 45 26.73 1.53 -4.34
C THR A 45 26.32 0.09 -4.04
N GLU A 46 27.24 -0.87 -4.14
CA GLU A 46 27.00 -2.27 -3.82
C GLU A 46 26.73 -2.47 -2.32
N ALA A 47 27.48 -1.80 -1.45
CA ALA A 47 27.25 -1.84 -0.01
C ALA A 47 25.85 -1.29 0.36
N LYS A 48 25.45 -0.18 -0.28
CA LYS A 48 24.11 0.42 -0.10
C LYS A 48 23.01 -0.51 -0.60
N ALA A 49 23.17 -1.11 -1.78
CA ALA A 49 22.22 -2.06 -2.33
C ALA A 49 22.09 -3.31 -1.44
N THR A 50 23.22 -3.83 -0.95
CA THR A 50 23.25 -4.98 -0.02
C THR A 50 22.50 -4.67 1.28
N ALA A 51 22.69 -3.47 1.85
CA ALA A 51 21.97 -3.05 3.05
C ALA A 51 20.46 -2.92 2.80
N ALA A 52 20.06 -2.39 1.64
CA ALA A 52 18.66 -2.29 1.25
C ALA A 52 18.00 -3.68 1.08
N LEU A 53 18.70 -4.61 0.42
CA LEU A 53 18.23 -6.00 0.27
C LEU A 53 18.09 -6.70 1.61
N LYS A 54 19.06 -6.55 2.53
CA LYS A 54 18.95 -7.09 3.90
C LYS A 54 17.72 -6.55 4.62
N SER A 55 17.50 -5.24 4.58
CA SER A 55 16.29 -4.63 5.18
C SER A 55 15.00 -5.17 4.57
N GLN A 56 14.98 -5.45 3.26
CA GLN A 56 13.82 -6.03 2.60
C GLN A 56 13.59 -7.49 2.99
N ILE A 57 14.65 -8.28 3.14
CA ILE A 57 14.59 -9.66 3.64
C ILE A 57 14.01 -9.69 5.06
N ASP A 58 14.48 -8.80 5.95
CA ASP A 58 14.01 -8.75 7.33
C ASP A 58 12.51 -8.41 7.41
N LYS A 59 12.04 -7.47 6.57
CA LYS A 59 10.61 -7.15 6.46
C LYS A 59 9.78 -8.34 6.00
N LEU A 60 10.22 -9.04 4.95
CA LEU A 60 9.52 -10.22 4.45
C LEU A 60 9.48 -11.35 5.50
N GLN A 61 10.54 -11.51 6.28
CA GLN A 61 10.57 -12.49 7.37
C GLN A 61 9.56 -12.15 8.46
N GLN A 62 9.46 -10.87 8.84
CA GLN A 62 8.48 -10.38 9.81
C GLN A 62 7.04 -10.60 9.31
N GLU A 63 6.74 -10.20 8.07
CA GLU A 63 5.41 -10.41 7.47
C GLU A 63 5.03 -11.90 7.44
N ARG A 64 5.98 -12.77 7.11
CA ARG A 64 5.80 -14.22 7.13
C ARG A 64 5.52 -14.75 8.54
N ASP A 65 6.18 -14.23 9.57
CA ASP A 65 5.94 -14.64 10.97
C ASP A 65 4.59 -14.16 11.49
N GLU A 66 4.18 -12.94 11.13
CA GLU A 66 2.86 -12.40 11.45
C GLU A 66 1.74 -13.20 10.77
N PHE A 67 1.91 -13.54 9.49
CA PHE A 67 0.98 -14.39 8.77
C PHE A 67 0.87 -15.78 9.41
N GLN A 68 2.00 -16.39 9.80
CA GLN A 68 2.00 -17.69 10.47
C GLN A 68 1.26 -17.65 11.81
N LYS A 69 1.44 -16.60 12.62
CA LYS A 69 0.69 -16.40 13.86
C LYS A 69 -0.81 -16.28 13.60
N MET A 70 -1.21 -15.54 12.56
CA MET A 70 -2.61 -15.38 12.19
C MET A 70 -3.24 -16.71 11.75
N VAL A 71 -2.55 -17.51 10.95
CA VAL A 71 -3.02 -18.83 10.50
C VAL A 71 -3.26 -19.76 11.69
N LEU A 72 -2.32 -19.81 12.63
CA LEU A 72 -2.46 -20.61 13.85
C LEU A 72 -3.63 -20.14 14.71
N GLY A 73 -3.77 -18.81 14.89
CA GLY A 73 -4.90 -18.23 15.60
C GLY A 73 -6.25 -18.54 14.95
N ASN A 74 -6.32 -18.47 13.61
CA ASN A 74 -7.54 -18.82 12.87
C ASN A 74 -7.90 -20.31 13.02
N GLN A 75 -6.90 -21.20 12.98
CA GLN A 75 -7.11 -22.63 13.20
C GLN A 75 -7.65 -22.92 14.61
N GLN A 76 -7.15 -22.21 15.62
CA GLN A 76 -7.64 -22.30 17.00
C GLN A 76 -9.10 -21.84 17.11
N VAL A 77 -9.44 -20.69 16.53
CA VAL A 77 -10.82 -20.16 16.52
C VAL A 77 -11.76 -21.14 15.82
N ARG A 78 -11.36 -21.69 14.67
CA ARG A 78 -12.16 -22.70 13.95
C ARG A 78 -12.42 -23.93 14.79
N THR A 79 -11.41 -24.41 15.51
CA THR A 79 -11.54 -25.54 16.43
C THR A 79 -12.54 -25.22 17.54
N GLN A 80 -12.43 -24.05 18.16
CA GLN A 80 -13.35 -23.59 19.21
C GLN A 80 -14.80 -23.50 18.70
N GLN A 81 -15.01 -22.91 17.52
CA GLN A 81 -16.34 -22.80 16.90
C GLN A 81 -16.97 -24.17 16.61
N ILE A 82 -16.17 -25.15 16.16
CA ILE A 82 -16.64 -26.52 15.96
C ILE A 82 -17.11 -27.14 17.28
N HIS A 83 -16.37 -26.94 18.38
CA HIS A 83 -16.76 -27.44 19.70
C HIS A 83 -18.05 -26.79 20.20
N GLU A 84 -18.20 -25.47 20.02
CA GLU A 84 -19.42 -24.76 20.38
C GLU A 84 -20.63 -25.18 19.56
N MET A 85 -20.47 -25.35 18.24
CA MET A 85 -21.54 -25.89 17.40
C MET A 85 -21.97 -27.28 17.86
N LYS A 86 -21.03 -28.20 18.10
CA LYS A 86 -21.35 -29.55 18.60
C LYS A 86 -22.05 -29.52 19.96
N LYS A 87 -21.74 -28.55 20.82
CA LYS A 87 -22.44 -28.36 22.10
C LYS A 87 -23.88 -27.92 21.87
N LYS A 88 -24.10 -26.90 21.05
CA LYS A 88 -25.44 -26.40 20.69
C LYS A 88 -26.29 -27.47 20.00
N GLU A 89 -25.70 -28.25 19.11
CA GLU A 89 -26.37 -29.35 18.41
C GLU A 89 -26.86 -30.43 19.40
N LYS A 90 -26.06 -30.79 20.40
CA LYS A 90 -26.48 -31.70 21.47
C LYS A 90 -27.62 -31.12 22.32
N GLU A 91 -27.60 -29.82 22.61
CA GLU A 91 -28.68 -29.14 23.34
C GLU A 91 -29.97 -29.09 22.51
N TYR A 92 -29.85 -28.84 21.20
CA TYR A 92 -30.96 -28.87 20.26
C TYR A 92 -31.62 -30.25 20.21
N ILE A 93 -30.82 -31.33 20.09
CA ILE A 93 -31.33 -32.71 20.11
C ILE A 93 -32.10 -32.98 21.42
N LYS A 94 -31.54 -32.62 22.57
CA LYS A 94 -32.22 -32.78 23.88
C LYS A 94 -33.53 -32.00 23.96
N LEU A 95 -33.58 -30.79 23.40
CA LEU A 95 -34.79 -29.97 23.39
C LEU A 95 -35.84 -30.57 22.46
N GLN A 96 -35.43 -31.05 21.30
CA GLN A 96 -36.29 -31.75 20.35
C GLN A 96 -36.88 -33.03 20.96
N GLU A 97 -36.09 -33.82 21.69
CA GLU A 97 -36.55 -34.99 22.44
C GLU A 97 -37.60 -34.62 23.50
N ARG A 98 -37.36 -33.56 24.29
CA ARG A 98 -38.33 -33.05 25.27
C ARG A 98 -39.64 -32.59 24.63
N LEU A 99 -39.56 -31.87 23.51
CA LEU A 99 -40.74 -31.43 22.77
C LEU A 99 -41.56 -32.64 22.30
N ASN A 100 -40.91 -33.63 21.71
CA ASN A 100 -41.57 -34.87 21.28
C ASN A 100 -42.23 -35.60 22.46
N GLN A 101 -41.57 -35.63 23.62
CA GLN A 101 -42.13 -36.21 24.83
C GLN A 101 -43.40 -35.47 25.29
N VAL A 102 -43.37 -34.14 25.35
CA VAL A 102 -44.54 -33.31 25.71
C VAL A 102 -45.68 -33.50 24.70
N LEU A 103 -45.38 -33.61 23.40
CA LEU A 103 -46.40 -33.89 22.37
C LEU A 103 -47.04 -35.26 22.56
N MET A 104 -46.25 -36.28 22.91
CA MET A 104 -46.74 -37.63 23.17
C MET A 104 -47.60 -37.68 24.44
N GLU A 105 -47.19 -37.00 25.51
CA GLU A 105 -47.97 -36.84 26.74
C GLU A 105 -49.29 -36.13 26.46
N LYS A 106 -49.29 -35.00 25.74
CA LYS A 106 -50.50 -34.28 25.33
C LYS A 106 -51.46 -35.16 24.51
N LYS A 107 -50.94 -36.01 23.63
CA LYS A 107 -51.75 -36.96 22.85
C LYS A 107 -52.35 -38.06 23.74
N LYS A 108 -51.62 -38.50 24.76
CA LYS A 108 -52.12 -39.45 25.77
C LYS A 108 -53.19 -38.82 26.66
N GLU A 109 -52.99 -37.58 27.12
CA GLU A 109 -53.98 -36.78 27.86
C GLU A 109 -55.28 -36.63 27.05
N SER A 110 -55.17 -36.33 25.75
CA SER A 110 -56.34 -36.21 24.87
C SER A 110 -57.11 -37.52 24.72
N ARG A 111 -56.42 -38.67 24.63
CA ARG A 111 -57.08 -39.99 24.59
C ARG A 111 -57.74 -40.33 25.93
N SER A 112 -57.06 -40.08 27.04
CA SER A 112 -57.61 -40.29 28.38
C SER A 112 -58.81 -39.37 28.66
N GLY A 113 -58.74 -38.11 28.26
CA GLY A 113 -59.87 -37.17 28.34
C GLY A 113 -61.06 -37.60 27.48
N MET A 114 -60.82 -38.19 26.30
CA MET A 114 -61.86 -38.75 25.44
C MET A 114 -62.48 -40.03 26.02
N GLU A 115 -61.68 -40.87 26.67
CA GLU A 115 -62.14 -42.05 27.41
C GLU A 115 -62.99 -41.66 28.63
N ILE A 116 -62.57 -40.64 29.38
CA ILE A 116 -63.35 -40.03 30.47
C ILE A 116 -64.64 -39.41 29.92
N MET A 117 -64.60 -38.72 28.78
CA MET A 117 -65.78 -38.14 28.14
C MET A 117 -66.77 -39.23 27.67
N ASN A 118 -66.28 -40.35 27.15
CA ASN A 118 -67.12 -41.50 26.77
C ASN A 118 -67.73 -42.22 27.99
N LEU A 119 -67.00 -42.30 29.10
CA LEU A 119 -67.52 -42.81 30.38
C LEU A 119 -68.57 -41.87 30.98
N LEU A 120 -68.34 -40.55 30.92
CA LEU A 120 -69.29 -39.52 31.35
C LEU A 120 -70.54 -39.44 30.47
N GLN A 121 -70.45 -39.77 29.18
CA GLN A 121 -71.61 -39.83 28.28
C GLN A 121 -72.55 -41.02 28.57
N LYS A 122 -72.08 -42.04 29.29
CA LYS A 122 -72.91 -43.21 29.66
C LYS A 122 -73.64 -43.09 30.99
N GLU A 123 -73.37 -42.07 31.81
CA GLU A 123 -74.10 -41.84 33.05
C GLU A 123 -74.64 -40.42 33.13
N GLY A 124 -75.96 -40.32 33.07
CA GLY A 124 -76.65 -39.08 33.37
C GLY A 124 -76.40 -38.68 34.82
N ARG A 125 -75.69 -37.58 35.03
CA ARG A 125 -76.08 -36.49 35.96
C ARG A 125 -75.02 -35.39 36.03
N GLN A 126 -75.56 -34.17 36.17
CA GLN A 126 -75.02 -32.99 36.84
C GLN A 126 -73.77 -32.32 36.22
N ARG A 127 -74.06 -31.19 35.57
CA ARG A 127 -73.12 -30.25 34.98
C ARG A 127 -72.46 -29.44 36.09
N GLY A 128 -71.14 -29.64 36.29
CA GLY A 128 -70.33 -28.77 37.13
C GLY A 128 -70.12 -27.40 36.47
N THR A 129 -70.30 -26.33 37.23
CA THR A 129 -70.12 -24.95 36.79
C THR A 129 -68.64 -24.67 36.53
N TRP A 130 -68.24 -24.62 35.25
CA TRP A 130 -66.88 -24.26 34.83
C TRP A 130 -66.70 -22.74 34.84
N ASN A 131 -65.98 -22.20 35.82
CA ASN A 131 -65.60 -20.79 35.86
C ASN A 131 -64.35 -20.54 34.99
N GLY A 132 -64.54 -20.28 33.69
CA GLY A 132 -63.48 -19.96 32.72
C GLY A 132 -62.86 -18.55 32.83
N LYS A 133 -63.37 -17.70 33.74
CA LYS A 133 -63.01 -16.28 33.81
C LYS A 133 -61.57 -16.03 34.31
N LYS A 134 -60.97 -16.97 35.06
CA LYS A 134 -59.59 -16.88 35.55
C LYS A 134 -58.56 -17.29 34.50
N THR A 135 -58.85 -18.33 33.72
CA THR A 135 -57.93 -18.88 32.71
C THR A 135 -57.69 -17.93 31.54
N ASP A 136 -58.71 -17.17 31.12
CA ASP A 136 -58.56 -16.20 30.04
C ASP A 136 -57.70 -15.01 30.49
N ASN A 137 -57.87 -14.55 31.73
CA ASN A 137 -57.06 -13.45 32.28
C ASN A 137 -55.57 -13.84 32.38
N ASP A 138 -55.28 -15.06 32.84
CA ASP A 138 -53.90 -15.59 32.88
C ASP A 138 -53.31 -15.78 31.49
N PHE A 139 -54.13 -16.08 30.48
CA PHE A 139 -53.68 -16.21 29.09
C PHE A 139 -53.32 -14.85 28.48
N TYR A 140 -54.18 -13.84 28.64
CA TYR A 140 -53.85 -12.47 28.22
C TYR A 140 -52.61 -11.94 28.93
N LYS A 141 -52.48 -12.21 30.23
CA LYS A 141 -51.30 -11.84 31.01
C LYS A 141 -50.02 -12.47 30.45
N LYS A 142 -50.01 -13.78 30.17
CA LYS A 142 -48.85 -14.45 29.57
C LYS A 142 -48.45 -13.87 28.21
N ILE A 143 -49.44 -13.47 27.40
CA ILE A 143 -49.16 -12.82 26.11
C ILE A 143 -48.50 -11.47 26.36
N VAL A 144 -49.05 -10.64 27.23
CA VAL A 144 -48.47 -9.33 27.57
C VAL A 144 -47.06 -9.48 28.15
N ASP A 145 -46.87 -10.38 29.12
CA ASP A 145 -45.57 -10.67 29.73
C ASP A 145 -44.54 -11.10 28.68
N ALA A 146 -44.94 -11.93 27.70
CA ALA A 146 -44.05 -12.36 26.62
C ALA A 146 -43.68 -11.20 25.67
N TYR A 147 -44.63 -10.33 25.34
CA TYR A 147 -44.35 -9.12 24.54
C TYR A 147 -43.48 -8.12 25.30
N GLU A 148 -43.71 -7.92 26.60
CA GLU A 148 -42.89 -7.06 27.45
C GLU A 148 -41.46 -7.59 27.58
N ALA A 149 -41.30 -8.90 27.80
CA ALA A 149 -39.98 -9.54 27.81
C ALA A 149 -39.24 -9.35 26.48
N LYS A 150 -39.93 -9.54 25.35
CA LYS A 150 -39.32 -9.30 24.03
C LYS A 150 -38.99 -7.84 23.79
N ASN A 151 -39.82 -6.91 24.28
CA ASN A 151 -39.56 -5.48 24.17
C ASN A 151 -38.35 -5.06 25.00
N GLN A 152 -38.17 -5.63 26.21
CA GLN A 152 -36.98 -5.39 27.04
C GLN A 152 -35.71 -5.93 26.37
N GLU A 153 -35.76 -7.13 25.78
CA GLU A 153 -34.64 -7.69 25.02
C GLU A 153 -34.27 -6.79 23.84
N LEU A 154 -35.25 -6.32 23.06
CA LEU A 154 -35.03 -5.38 21.95
C LEU A 154 -34.43 -4.06 22.42
N VAL A 155 -34.88 -3.51 23.55
CA VAL A 155 -34.31 -2.29 24.14
C VAL A 155 -32.85 -2.52 24.57
N GLY A 156 -32.55 -3.68 25.15
CA GLY A 156 -31.19 -4.09 25.51
C GLY A 156 -30.26 -4.20 24.32
N GLU A 157 -30.65 -4.97 23.29
CA GLU A 157 -29.89 -5.10 22.05
C GLU A 157 -29.67 -3.75 21.35
N ASN A 158 -30.68 -2.87 21.36
CA ASN A 158 -30.54 -1.54 20.77
C ASN A 158 -29.50 -0.69 21.54
N ALA A 159 -29.49 -0.79 22.87
CA ALA A 159 -28.49 -0.10 23.69
C ALA A 159 -27.07 -0.61 23.42
N ASP A 160 -26.90 -1.93 23.30
CA ASP A 160 -25.62 -2.55 22.96
C ASP A 160 -25.13 -2.14 21.57
N LEU A 161 -26.02 -2.11 20.58
CA LEU A 161 -25.70 -1.64 19.22
C LEU A 161 -25.26 -0.17 19.22
N ARG A 162 -25.94 0.70 19.98
CA ARG A 162 -25.53 2.11 20.13
C ARG A 162 -24.14 2.22 20.78
N ALA A 163 -23.87 1.42 21.81
CA ALA A 163 -22.56 1.40 22.46
C ALA A 163 -21.45 0.95 21.50
N LEU A 164 -21.70 -0.10 20.71
CA LEU A 164 -20.77 -0.58 19.70
C LEU A 164 -20.47 0.48 18.62
N LEU A 165 -21.51 1.16 18.11
CA LEU A 165 -21.35 2.22 17.13
C LEU A 165 -20.53 3.40 17.67
N ARG A 166 -20.72 3.77 18.95
CA ARG A 166 -19.88 4.77 19.61
C ARG A 166 -18.42 4.32 19.70
N SER A 167 -18.17 3.07 20.08
CA SER A 167 -16.81 2.50 20.13
C SER A 167 -16.15 2.59 18.75
N MET A 168 -16.82 2.11 17.70
CA MET A 168 -16.30 2.17 16.34
C MET A 168 -16.02 3.61 15.90
N GLN A 169 -16.88 4.57 16.25
CA GLN A 169 -16.65 5.98 15.95
C GLN A 169 -15.40 6.53 16.65
N VAL A 170 -15.14 6.12 17.90
CA VAL A 170 -13.91 6.47 18.64
C VAL A 170 -12.70 5.84 17.99
N ASP A 171 -12.73 4.53 17.70
CA ASP A 171 -11.63 3.79 17.08
C ASP A 171 -11.25 4.39 15.72
N MET A 172 -12.25 4.69 14.88
CA MET A 172 -12.04 5.35 13.58
C MET A 172 -11.45 6.76 13.73
N ARG A 173 -11.87 7.50 14.76
CA ARG A 173 -11.33 8.83 15.06
C ARG A 173 -9.87 8.73 15.51
N GLU A 174 -9.55 7.80 16.39
CA GLU A 174 -8.18 7.55 16.85
C GLU A 174 -7.28 7.11 15.70
N PHE A 175 -7.76 6.24 14.81
CA PHE A 175 -7.01 5.82 13.62
C PHE A 175 -6.71 7.00 12.68
N LEU A 176 -7.68 7.88 12.43
CA LEU A 176 -7.51 9.04 11.56
C LEU A 176 -6.68 10.16 12.19
N ASN A 177 -6.74 10.33 13.51
CA ASN A 177 -6.04 11.37 14.26
C ASN A 177 -4.69 10.90 14.84
N ALA A 178 -4.37 9.61 14.75
CA ALA A 178 -3.05 9.11 15.11
C ALA A 178 -2.02 9.94 14.35
N PRO A 179 -0.99 10.49 15.03
CA PRO A 179 0.05 11.25 14.38
C PRO A 179 0.83 10.27 13.53
N ASN A 180 0.40 10.12 12.27
CA ASN A 180 1.11 9.31 11.30
C ASN A 180 2.49 9.96 11.20
N GLY A 181 3.50 9.26 11.71
CA GLY A 181 4.83 9.80 11.91
C GLY A 181 5.42 10.26 10.59
N LYS A 182 5.27 11.56 10.31
CA LYS A 182 6.09 12.46 9.49
C LYS A 182 5.40 13.83 9.39
N GLN A 183 5.87 14.79 10.18
CA GLN A 183 5.83 16.22 9.86
C GLN A 183 6.44 16.44 8.45
N SER A 184 6.07 17.40 7.60
CA SER A 184 5.41 18.70 7.79
C SER A 184 4.95 19.26 6.43
N SER A 185 3.86 20.02 6.42
CA SER A 185 3.80 21.27 5.67
C SER A 185 2.96 22.28 6.48
N PRO A 186 3.43 23.52 6.71
CA PRO A 186 2.70 24.49 7.51
C PRO A 186 1.86 25.36 6.57
N VAL A 187 0.65 24.92 6.24
CA VAL A 187 -0.38 25.86 5.78
C VAL A 187 -1.28 26.16 6.98
N LYS A 188 -0.98 27.27 7.65
CA LYS A 188 -1.88 27.91 8.60
C LYS A 188 -3.16 28.32 7.86
N THR A 189 -4.16 27.45 7.87
CA THR A 189 -5.55 27.89 7.81
C THR A 189 -6.08 27.77 9.23
N ARG A 190 -6.09 28.89 9.95
CA ARG A 190 -6.87 29.04 11.17
C ARG A 190 -8.34 28.91 10.78
N VAL A 191 -8.86 27.69 10.72
CA VAL A 191 -10.29 27.45 10.85
C VAL A 191 -10.47 27.01 12.29
N ASP A 192 -10.75 28.02 13.09
CA ASP A 192 -11.34 27.90 14.41
C ASP A 192 -12.63 27.09 14.26
N SER A 193 -12.62 25.82 14.67
CA SER A 193 -13.83 25.03 14.82
C SER A 193 -13.53 23.94 15.84
N ASP A 194 -14.10 24.14 17.01
CA ASP A 194 -14.31 23.15 18.06
C ASP A 194 -14.84 21.80 17.49
N VAL A 195 -13.95 20.91 17.03
CA VAL A 195 -14.29 19.57 16.51
C VAL A 195 -14.53 18.56 17.65
N SER A 196 -15.00 19.05 18.80
CA SER A 196 -15.49 18.24 19.91
C SER A 196 -17.00 18.01 19.82
N GLN A 197 -17.69 18.74 18.96
CA GLN A 197 -19.14 18.74 18.90
C GLN A 197 -19.62 17.56 18.04
N SER A 198 -20.51 16.74 18.62
CA SER A 198 -21.51 16.01 17.84
C SER A 198 -22.05 16.92 16.73
N PRO A 199 -22.33 16.43 15.49
CA PRO A 199 -22.69 17.26 14.34
C PRO A 199 -23.86 18.25 14.55
N LEU A 200 -24.54 18.18 15.69
CA LEU A 200 -25.72 18.94 16.05
C LEU A 200 -25.53 20.01 17.15
N GLY A 201 -24.33 20.18 17.72
CA GLY A 201 -24.08 21.22 18.73
C GLY A 201 -25.14 21.36 19.83
N GLY A 202 -25.73 20.23 20.25
CA GLY A 202 -26.87 20.18 21.15
C GLY A 202 -26.78 18.98 22.09
N ARG A 203 -27.43 19.10 23.25
CA ARG A 203 -27.40 18.19 24.42
C ARG A 203 -27.69 16.69 24.17
N THR A 204 -28.05 16.28 22.95
CA THR A 204 -28.46 14.90 22.64
C THR A 204 -27.51 14.27 21.61
N ASP A 205 -26.94 13.12 21.95
CA ASP A 205 -26.05 12.34 21.09
C ASP A 205 -26.77 11.84 19.83
N MET A 206 -26.06 11.78 18.70
CA MET A 206 -26.59 11.38 17.38
C MET A 206 -27.24 10.00 17.41
N PHE A 207 -26.69 9.08 18.21
CA PHE A 207 -27.21 7.73 18.38
C PHE A 207 -28.40 7.63 19.35
N ASP A 208 -28.73 8.71 20.07
CA ASP A 208 -29.86 8.76 20.99
C ASP A 208 -31.11 9.39 20.36
N LEU A 209 -31.05 9.83 19.11
CA LEU A 209 -32.20 10.32 18.35
C LEU A 209 -33.15 9.17 17.94
N PRO A 210 -34.44 9.48 17.67
CA PRO A 210 -35.36 8.54 17.04
C PRO A 210 -34.75 7.91 15.78
N LEU A 211 -35.00 6.61 15.58
CA LEU A 211 -34.31 5.80 14.56
C LEU A 211 -34.31 6.42 13.16
N HIS A 212 -35.44 6.98 12.71
CA HIS A 212 -35.52 7.61 11.39
C HIS A 212 -34.60 8.83 11.28
N MET A 213 -34.55 9.68 12.30
CA MET A 213 -33.69 10.87 12.30
C MET A 213 -32.21 10.50 12.40
N ALA A 214 -31.86 9.55 13.28
CA ALA A 214 -30.49 9.06 13.40
C ALA A 214 -30.02 8.43 12.09
N ARG A 215 -30.87 7.62 11.44
CA ARG A 215 -30.61 7.02 10.14
C ARG A 215 -30.35 8.09 9.08
N ASP A 216 -31.24 9.06 8.94
CA ASP A 216 -31.14 10.08 7.88
C ASP A 216 -29.86 10.90 8.03
N GLN A 217 -29.49 11.27 9.26
CA GLN A 217 -28.26 12.01 9.53
C GLN A 217 -26.99 11.17 9.31
N ILE A 218 -27.00 9.89 9.70
CA ILE A 218 -25.88 8.98 9.43
C ILE A 218 -25.72 8.81 7.91
N GLU A 219 -26.83 8.65 7.19
CA GLU A 219 -26.84 8.52 5.75
C GLU A 219 -26.28 9.77 5.06
N GLU A 220 -26.73 10.97 5.45
CA GLU A 220 -26.25 12.24 4.90
C GLU A 220 -24.76 12.48 5.20
N SER A 221 -24.33 12.20 6.44
CA SER A 221 -22.93 12.29 6.85
C SER A 221 -22.03 11.34 6.06
N LEU A 222 -22.46 10.09 5.87
CA LEU A 222 -21.72 9.10 5.07
C LEU A 222 -21.66 9.50 3.59
N ARG A 223 -22.77 9.96 3.01
CA ARG A 223 -22.80 10.45 1.63
C ARG A 223 -21.82 11.60 1.44
N THR A 224 -21.84 12.58 2.35
CA THR A 224 -20.96 13.76 2.31
C THR A 224 -19.48 13.35 2.41
N LYS A 225 -19.14 12.50 3.39
CA LYS A 225 -17.76 12.02 3.57
C LYS A 225 -17.29 11.18 2.37
N MET A 226 -18.15 10.35 1.80
CA MET A 226 -17.82 9.53 0.63
C MET A 226 -17.56 10.39 -0.60
N THR A 227 -18.34 11.47 -0.81
CA THR A 227 -18.10 12.44 -1.88
C THR A 227 -16.75 13.14 -1.68
N SER A 228 -16.45 13.61 -0.47
CA SER A 228 -15.16 14.24 -0.14
C SER A 228 -13.97 13.30 -0.37
N ILE A 229 -14.09 12.02 0.01
CA ILE A 229 -13.05 11.01 -0.25
C ILE A 229 -12.84 10.81 -1.76
N LYS A 230 -13.92 10.70 -2.54
CA LYS A 230 -13.83 10.56 -4.01
C LYS A 230 -13.12 11.75 -4.64
N GLU A 231 -13.49 12.98 -4.27
CA GLU A 231 -12.84 14.19 -4.76
C GLU A 231 -11.34 14.20 -4.44
N ARG A 232 -10.97 13.85 -3.21
CA ARG A 232 -9.57 13.80 -2.81
C ARG A 232 -8.78 12.70 -3.52
N MET A 233 -9.38 11.54 -3.77
CA MET A 233 -8.77 10.47 -4.55
C MET A 233 -8.48 10.91 -5.99
N VAL A 234 -9.43 11.60 -6.63
CA VAL A 234 -9.23 12.14 -7.99
C VAL A 234 -8.08 13.16 -8.00
N GLN A 235 -8.06 14.09 -7.04
CA GLN A 235 -6.96 15.05 -6.91
C GLN A 235 -5.60 14.39 -6.73
N LEU A 236 -5.51 13.33 -5.92
CA LEU A 236 -4.25 12.59 -5.73
C LEU A 236 -3.82 11.86 -7.01
N GLN A 237 -4.77 11.28 -7.74
CA GLN A 237 -4.47 10.61 -9.01
C GLN A 237 -4.00 11.60 -10.09
N ASP A 238 -4.61 12.79 -10.15
CA ASP A 238 -4.19 13.84 -11.08
C ASP A 238 -2.82 14.41 -10.70
N ALA A 239 -2.54 14.60 -9.41
CA ALA A 239 -1.23 15.00 -8.93
C ALA A 239 -0.15 13.96 -9.23
N GLN A 240 -0.47 12.66 -9.11
CA GLN A 240 0.43 11.57 -9.45
C GLN A 240 0.76 11.56 -10.95
N LYS A 241 -0.24 11.69 -11.82
CA LYS A 241 -0.03 11.80 -13.28
C LYS A 241 0.79 13.04 -13.66
N ALA A 242 0.51 14.17 -13.02
CA ALA A 242 1.29 15.39 -13.25
C ALA A 242 2.76 15.20 -12.84
N ALA A 243 3.02 14.54 -11.70
CA ALA A 243 4.37 14.24 -11.25
C ALA A 243 5.11 13.28 -12.20
N GLU A 244 4.42 12.27 -12.73
CA GLU A 244 4.97 11.33 -13.70
C GLU A 244 5.37 12.03 -15.01
N LEU A 245 4.49 12.89 -15.55
CA LEU A 245 4.81 13.72 -16.71
C LEU A 245 6.01 14.66 -16.47
N THR A 246 6.11 15.28 -15.29
CA THR A 246 7.28 16.11 -14.98
C THR A 246 8.59 15.33 -14.88
N SER A 247 8.52 14.07 -14.43
CA SER A 247 9.67 13.17 -14.39
C SER A 247 10.13 12.81 -15.81
N GLU A 248 9.21 12.43 -16.69
CA GLU A 248 9.52 12.11 -18.09
C GLU A 248 10.13 13.31 -18.83
N VAL A 249 9.62 14.52 -18.59
CA VAL A 249 10.17 15.75 -19.18
C VAL A 249 11.59 16.01 -18.67
N SER A 250 11.84 15.84 -17.37
CA SER A 250 13.18 16.02 -16.79
C SER A 250 14.19 14.99 -17.29
N GLU A 251 13.77 13.73 -17.46
CA GLU A 251 14.62 12.68 -18.03
C GLU A 251 14.97 12.99 -19.49
N ARG A 252 13.99 13.43 -20.27
CA ARG A 252 14.21 13.85 -21.66
C ARG A 252 15.12 15.06 -21.79
N GLU A 253 15.04 16.00 -20.85
CA GLU A 253 15.93 17.16 -20.79
C GLU A 253 17.39 16.74 -20.55
N LEU A 254 17.63 15.84 -19.59
CA LEU A 254 18.96 15.27 -19.33
C LEU A 254 19.53 14.51 -20.55
N GLU A 255 18.70 13.75 -21.27
CA GLU A 255 19.13 13.07 -22.50
C GLU A 255 19.56 14.07 -23.59
N LEU A 256 18.81 15.14 -23.77
CA LEU A 256 19.15 16.18 -24.74
C LEU A 256 20.42 16.94 -24.35
N GLU A 257 20.63 17.20 -23.06
CA GLU A 257 21.89 17.76 -22.56
C GLU A 257 23.08 16.85 -22.86
N ALA A 258 22.95 15.54 -22.65
CA ALA A 258 24.00 14.57 -22.98
C ALA A 258 24.33 14.57 -24.48
N GLN A 259 23.32 14.59 -25.35
CA GLN A 259 23.52 14.67 -26.80
C GLN A 259 24.22 15.97 -27.22
N LEU A 260 23.89 17.10 -26.58
CA LEU A 260 24.57 18.36 -26.84
C LEU A 260 26.04 18.33 -26.43
N VAL A 261 26.37 17.69 -25.31
CA VAL A 261 27.76 17.51 -24.87
C VAL A 261 28.54 16.66 -25.89
N GLU A 262 27.95 15.56 -26.37
CA GLU A 262 28.55 14.71 -27.40
C GLU A 262 28.78 15.49 -28.72
N ALA A 263 27.76 16.21 -29.20
CA ALA A 263 27.87 17.03 -30.40
C ALA A 263 28.98 18.09 -30.29
N ARG A 264 29.12 18.73 -29.12
CA ARG A 264 30.21 19.68 -28.85
C ARG A 264 31.59 19.01 -28.89
N SER A 265 31.71 17.81 -28.35
CA SER A 265 32.95 17.02 -28.40
C SER A 265 33.34 16.70 -29.85
N ILE A 266 32.38 16.28 -30.68
CA ILE A 266 32.62 15.98 -32.10
C ILE A 266 33.10 17.23 -32.84
N ILE A 267 32.44 18.38 -32.63
CA ILE A 267 32.85 19.65 -33.25
C ILE A 267 34.28 20.02 -32.84
N GLN A 268 34.63 19.85 -31.56
CA GLN A 268 35.97 20.13 -31.06
C GLN A 268 37.02 19.23 -31.70
N GLU A 269 36.72 17.94 -31.86
CA GLU A 269 37.62 16.98 -32.51
C GLU A 269 37.86 17.32 -33.98
N GLN A 270 36.78 17.67 -34.72
CA GLN A 270 36.92 18.13 -36.11
C GLN A 270 37.75 19.41 -36.23
N PHE A 271 37.62 20.33 -35.28
CA PHE A 271 38.43 21.55 -35.24
C PHE A 271 39.93 21.26 -35.01
N ILE A 272 40.28 20.23 -34.22
CA ILE A 272 41.66 19.84 -33.97
C ILE A 272 42.27 19.13 -35.19
N LEU A 273 41.49 18.29 -35.88
CA LEU A 273 41.94 17.54 -37.06
C LEU A 273 42.11 18.42 -38.32
N SER A 274 41.36 19.53 -38.42
CA SER A 274 41.37 20.42 -39.58
C SER A 274 42.73 21.12 -39.84
N PRO A 275 43.41 21.72 -38.84
CA PRO A 275 44.75 22.30 -38.99
C PRO A 275 45.79 21.28 -39.48
N ASP A 276 45.74 20.05 -38.97
CA ASP A 276 46.66 18.99 -39.34
C ASP A 276 46.44 18.52 -40.77
N ALA A 277 45.17 18.39 -41.20
CA ALA A 277 44.82 18.11 -42.58
C ALA A 277 45.30 19.22 -43.55
N LEU A 278 45.15 20.49 -43.16
CA LEU A 278 45.64 21.64 -43.93
C LEU A 278 47.17 21.64 -44.07
N LYS A 279 47.89 21.27 -43.00
CA LYS A 279 49.35 21.19 -42.97
C LYS A 279 49.90 20.05 -43.84
N CYS A 280 49.20 18.92 -43.88
CA CYS A 280 49.49 17.82 -44.82
C CYS A 280 49.28 18.23 -46.28
N LEU A 281 48.21 18.97 -46.60
CA LEU A 281 47.95 19.44 -47.96
C LEU A 281 49.01 20.45 -48.44
N LEU A 282 49.46 21.35 -47.55
CA LEU A 282 50.55 22.29 -47.84
C LEU A 282 51.86 21.57 -48.14
N THR A 283 52.24 20.58 -47.32
CA THR A 283 53.47 19.79 -47.56
C THR A 283 53.41 18.97 -48.85
N ILE A 284 52.26 18.40 -49.21
CA ILE A 284 52.06 17.73 -50.50
C ILE A 284 52.21 18.71 -51.67
N SER A 285 51.65 19.91 -51.54
CA SER A 285 51.78 20.97 -52.56
C SER A 285 53.25 21.37 -52.75
N ASP A 286 53.98 21.58 -51.66
CA ASP A 286 55.41 21.92 -51.68
C ASP A 286 56.25 20.82 -52.34
N LEU A 287 56.00 19.55 -52.02
CA LEU A 287 56.65 18.40 -52.65
C LEU A 287 56.34 18.30 -54.15
N CYS A 288 55.09 18.53 -54.56
CA CYS A 288 54.72 18.61 -55.97
C CYS A 288 55.42 19.76 -56.70
N GLY A 289 55.58 20.91 -56.05
CA GLY A 289 56.34 22.04 -56.58
C GLY A 289 57.81 21.70 -56.80
N MET A 290 58.45 21.06 -55.81
CA MET A 290 59.84 20.61 -55.93
C MET A 290 60.04 19.57 -57.05
N LEU A 291 59.12 18.60 -57.20
CA LEU A 291 59.19 17.64 -58.30
C LEU A 291 59.13 18.31 -59.69
N LYS A 292 58.29 19.33 -59.86
CA LYS A 292 58.21 20.09 -61.12
C LYS A 292 59.50 20.86 -61.41
N VAL A 293 60.16 21.39 -60.38
CA VAL A 293 61.46 22.07 -60.52
C VAL A 293 62.55 21.07 -60.91
N VAL A 294 62.58 19.90 -60.29
CA VAL A 294 63.51 18.81 -60.63
C VAL A 294 63.29 18.31 -62.05
N ASP A 295 62.04 18.12 -62.49
CA ASP A 295 61.73 17.73 -63.88
C ASP A 295 62.17 18.80 -64.91
N LYS A 296 62.05 20.08 -64.55
CA LYS A 296 62.50 21.19 -65.40
C LYS A 296 64.03 21.28 -65.49
N TYR A 297 64.75 21.00 -64.41
CA TYR A 297 66.21 20.92 -64.41
C TYR A 297 66.75 19.68 -65.15
N SER A 298 66.04 18.55 -65.07
CA SER A 298 66.39 17.31 -65.78
C SER A 298 66.31 17.45 -67.30
N LYS A 299 65.45 18.33 -67.82
CA LYS A 299 65.31 18.62 -69.26
C LYS A 299 66.38 19.59 -69.82
N PHE A 300 67.24 20.14 -68.96
CA PHE A 300 68.28 21.11 -69.35
C PHE A 300 69.72 20.52 -69.32
N ASN A 301 69.88 19.27 -68.89
CA ASN A 301 71.08 18.45 -69.05
C ASN A 301 70.84 17.36 -70.10
#